data_AF-A0A9Q0SFI4-F1
#
_entry.id   AF-A0A9Q0SFI4-F1
#
_cell.length_a   1.000
_cell.length_b   1.000
_cell.length_c   1.000
_cell.angle_alpha   90.00
_cell.angle_beta   90.00
_cell.angle_gamma   90.00
#
_symmetry.space_group_name_H-M   'P 1'
#
loop_
_entity.id
_entity.type
_entity.pdbx_description
1 polymer ?
#
loop_
_entity_poly.entity_id
_entity_poly.type
_entity_poly.pdbx_seq_one_letter_code
_entity_poly.pdbx_strand_id
1 'polypeptide(L)'
;MKFCKKYQEYIQGQQKQLPVVDFKKLKKILKRCRKDFESHQDHDGQSCPHQCPVCDGTFFPSLVKEMSAVVGCFNKRAQKLLELHLPPGFRKYFMWLKGRLLQKDHVGLIQEGKELVTYATINAIAVRKILKKYDKIHYSKQGQAFKSKAQSMHIEILHSPWLCELMAFHINLKETKVRPNMAPALFEGCSLTFDDDHKPSLSCELLDSIKLDIDLTCSICLDTVFDPVSLTCGHIFCYMCACSAASVTIVDGLKAAEPKEKCPLCRKAGVYEGALHLEELNILLSRSCQKYWEQRLQTERIERVRQAKEHWAISVSSIHGCLAQNFFSMLSLDRFRRRQHAVNLSHFPLFDCVNNVFRSLNKDHVCVHV
;
A
#
# COMPACT_ATOMS: atom_id res chain seq x y z
N MET A 1 -29.01 -8.46 14.07
CA MET A 1 -29.57 -7.08 14.04
C MET A 1 -28.58 -5.97 14.41
N LYS A 2 -27.61 -6.17 15.32
CA LYS A 2 -26.74 -5.10 15.87
C LYS A 2 -25.83 -4.38 14.84
N PHE A 3 -25.26 -5.09 13.84
CA PHE A 3 -24.30 -4.46 12.90
C PHE A 3 -24.91 -3.38 12.00
N CYS A 4 -26.11 -3.58 11.44
CA CYS A 4 -26.67 -2.58 10.51
C CYS A 4 -27.01 -1.27 11.21
N LYS A 5 -27.36 -1.31 12.50
CA LYS A 5 -27.56 -0.13 13.33
C LYS A 5 -26.22 0.57 13.59
N LYS A 6 -25.20 -0.18 14.05
CA LYS A 6 -23.83 0.34 14.23
C LYS A 6 -23.22 0.93 12.95
N TYR A 7 -23.45 0.29 11.80
CA TYR A 7 -23.00 0.78 10.50
C TYR A 7 -23.67 2.10 10.12
N GLN A 8 -24.97 2.22 10.38
CA GLN A 8 -25.71 3.47 10.15
C GLN A 8 -25.30 4.58 11.12
N GLU A 9 -25.12 4.27 12.40
CA GLU A 9 -24.61 5.21 13.41
C GLU A 9 -23.21 5.71 13.02
N TYR A 10 -22.34 4.82 12.55
CA TYR A 10 -21.02 5.21 12.03
C TYR A 10 -21.13 6.14 10.81
N ILE A 11 -22.01 5.82 9.84
CA ILE A 11 -22.24 6.68 8.67
C ILE A 11 -22.78 8.05 9.08
N GLN A 12 -23.72 8.09 10.03
CA GLN A 12 -24.36 9.34 10.49
C GLN A 12 -23.43 10.18 11.36
N GLY A 13 -22.52 9.56 12.11
CA GLY A 13 -21.53 10.24 12.95
C GLY A 13 -20.32 10.78 12.18
N GLN A 14 -20.14 10.42 10.90
CA GLN A 14 -19.08 10.95 10.05
C GLN A 14 -19.41 12.38 9.61
N GLN A 15 -18.66 13.37 10.11
CA GLN A 15 -18.80 14.79 9.73
C GLN A 15 -18.50 15.05 8.24
N LYS A 16 -17.76 14.15 7.58
CA LYS A 16 -17.44 14.21 6.15
C LYS A 16 -18.30 13.18 5.42
N GLN A 17 -18.94 13.54 4.31
CA GLN A 17 -19.64 12.59 3.43
C GLN A 17 -18.64 11.61 2.79
N LEU A 18 -18.23 10.58 3.54
CA LEU A 18 -17.36 9.54 3.02
C LEU A 18 -18.18 8.55 2.18
N PRO A 19 -17.66 8.08 1.04
CA PRO A 19 -18.26 6.97 0.32
C PRO A 19 -18.41 5.77 1.24
N VAL A 20 -19.54 5.07 1.17
CA VAL A 20 -19.80 3.88 1.98
C VAL A 20 -20.63 2.91 1.15
N VAL A 21 -20.56 1.64 1.50
CA VAL A 21 -21.41 0.61 0.90
C VAL A 21 -22.87 0.85 1.31
N ASP A 22 -23.75 1.12 0.36
CA ASP A 22 -25.15 1.41 0.64
C ASP A 22 -25.91 0.10 0.92
N PHE A 23 -25.81 -0.30 2.19
CA PHE A 23 -26.46 -1.50 2.70
C PHE A 23 -27.98 -1.50 2.50
N LYS A 24 -28.63 -0.33 2.51
CA LYS A 24 -30.09 -0.25 2.34
C LYS A 24 -30.44 -0.50 0.88
N LYS A 25 -29.76 0.19 -0.05
CA LYS A 25 -29.95 0.04 -1.50
C LYS A 25 -29.64 -1.38 -1.96
N LEU A 26 -28.48 -1.93 -1.62
CA LEU A 26 -28.10 -3.30 -2.01
C LEU A 26 -29.09 -4.34 -1.48
N LYS A 27 -29.58 -4.18 -0.24
CA LYS A 27 -30.63 -5.07 0.30
C LYS A 27 -31.96 -4.94 -0.44
N LYS A 28 -32.32 -3.74 -0.94
CA LYS A 28 -33.53 -3.56 -1.77
C LYS A 28 -33.38 -4.28 -3.11
N ILE A 29 -32.22 -4.21 -3.75
CA ILE A 29 -31.93 -4.95 -4.99
C ILE A 29 -32.09 -6.46 -4.77
N LEU A 30 -31.50 -7.01 -3.70
CA LEU A 30 -31.64 -8.43 -3.35
C LEU A 30 -33.10 -8.83 -3.07
N LYS A 31 -33.89 -7.96 -2.46
CA LYS A 31 -35.32 -8.21 -2.21
C LYS A 31 -36.14 -8.22 -3.50
N ARG A 32 -35.83 -7.34 -4.45
CA ARG A 32 -36.47 -7.30 -5.77
C ARG A 32 -36.20 -8.61 -6.52
N CYS A 33 -34.92 -9.00 -6.57
CA CYS A 33 -34.51 -10.29 -7.16
C CYS A 33 -35.36 -11.44 -6.64
N ARG A 34 -35.48 -11.58 -5.31
CA ARG A 34 -36.31 -12.63 -4.68
C ARG A 34 -37.79 -12.57 -5.09
N LYS A 35 -38.39 -11.37 -5.11
CA LYS A 35 -39.81 -11.20 -5.46
C LYS A 35 -40.10 -11.55 -6.91
N ASP A 36 -39.21 -11.19 -7.83
CA ASP A 36 -39.37 -11.47 -9.26
C ASP A 36 -39.43 -12.99 -9.51
N PHE A 37 -38.71 -13.81 -8.72
CA PHE A 37 -38.81 -15.27 -8.79
C PHE A 37 -40.06 -15.83 -8.11
N GLU A 38 -40.46 -15.26 -6.96
CA GLU A 38 -41.68 -15.69 -6.26
C GLU A 38 -42.96 -15.42 -7.08
N SER A 39 -42.96 -14.44 -7.99
CA SER A 39 -44.10 -14.13 -8.88
C SER A 39 -44.22 -15.00 -10.13
N HIS A 40 -43.21 -15.81 -10.46
CA HIS A 40 -43.19 -16.64 -11.67
C HIS A 40 -43.28 -18.16 -11.39
N GLN A 41 -43.69 -18.56 -10.17
CA GLN A 41 -43.81 -19.97 -9.82
C GLN A 41 -45.10 -20.61 -10.37
N ASP A 42 -44.97 -21.32 -11.48
CA ASP A 42 -45.62 -22.62 -11.66
C ASP A 42 -44.54 -23.70 -11.54
N HIS A 43 -44.66 -24.54 -10.51
CA HIS A 43 -44.02 -25.87 -10.38
C HIS A 43 -42.51 -26.00 -10.70
N ASP A 44 -41.63 -25.44 -9.87
CA ASP A 44 -40.56 -26.21 -9.19
C ASP A 44 -39.75 -25.24 -8.32
N GLY A 45 -39.27 -25.68 -7.16
CA GLY A 45 -38.57 -24.84 -6.17
C GLY A 45 -37.16 -24.39 -6.59
N GLN A 46 -36.96 -23.89 -7.82
CA GLN A 46 -35.66 -23.53 -8.35
C GLN A 46 -35.17 -22.15 -7.87
N SER A 47 -33.92 -22.15 -7.42
CA SER A 47 -33.12 -20.99 -7.08
C SER A 47 -32.91 -20.06 -8.28
N CYS A 48 -32.47 -18.84 -7.98
CA CYS A 48 -32.07 -17.85 -8.98
C CYS A 48 -31.15 -18.47 -10.06
N PRO A 49 -31.43 -18.25 -11.36
CA PRO A 49 -30.64 -18.78 -12.45
C PRO A 49 -29.20 -18.28 -12.38
N HIS A 50 -28.29 -19.10 -12.92
CA HIS A 50 -26.86 -18.80 -12.96
C HIS A 50 -26.51 -17.50 -13.71
N GLN A 51 -27.42 -17.00 -14.56
CA GLN A 51 -27.38 -15.68 -15.18
C GLN A 51 -28.66 -14.94 -14.81
N CYS A 52 -28.57 -14.09 -13.79
CA CYS A 52 -29.71 -13.34 -13.26
C CYS A 52 -29.58 -11.87 -13.63
N PRO A 53 -30.48 -11.30 -14.45
CA PRO A 53 -30.35 -9.92 -14.91
C PRO A 53 -30.40 -8.91 -13.76
N VAL A 54 -31.08 -9.23 -12.64
CA VAL A 54 -31.08 -8.38 -11.45
C VAL A 54 -29.73 -8.47 -10.71
N CYS A 55 -29.19 -9.67 -10.52
CA CYS A 55 -27.93 -9.85 -9.80
C CYS A 55 -26.72 -9.38 -10.62
N ASP A 56 -26.60 -9.87 -11.85
CA ASP A 56 -25.51 -9.60 -12.77
C ASP A 56 -25.62 -8.20 -13.39
N GLY A 57 -26.84 -7.74 -13.68
CA GLY A 57 -27.07 -6.43 -14.28
C GLY A 57 -27.16 -5.28 -13.27
N THR A 58 -27.51 -5.53 -12.00
CA THR A 58 -27.69 -4.43 -11.03
C THR A 58 -26.96 -4.59 -9.71
N PHE A 59 -26.95 -5.77 -9.09
CA PHE A 59 -26.34 -5.96 -7.76
C PHE A 59 -24.81 -5.86 -7.80
N PHE A 60 -24.14 -6.73 -8.57
CA PHE A 60 -22.68 -6.74 -8.64
C PHE A 60 -22.11 -5.44 -9.23
N PRO A 61 -22.67 -4.86 -10.31
CA PRO A 61 -22.22 -3.56 -10.80
C PRO A 61 -22.36 -2.44 -9.77
N SER A 62 -23.47 -2.40 -9.03
CA SER A 62 -23.65 -1.43 -7.94
C SER A 62 -22.61 -1.63 -6.83
N LEU A 63 -22.34 -2.88 -6.46
CA LEU A 63 -21.35 -3.21 -5.43
C LEU A 63 -19.93 -2.85 -5.87
N VAL A 64 -19.54 -3.16 -7.11
CA VAL A 64 -18.24 -2.76 -7.67
C VAL A 64 -18.07 -1.24 -7.63
N LYS A 65 -19.09 -0.48 -8.04
CA LYS A 65 -19.07 0.98 -8.00
C LYS A 65 -18.87 1.51 -6.58
N GLU A 66 -19.64 0.99 -5.63
CA GLU A 66 -19.56 1.40 -4.22
C GLU A 66 -18.22 1.02 -3.58
N MET A 67 -17.70 -0.19 -3.84
CA MET A 67 -16.39 -0.64 -3.37
C MET A 67 -15.25 0.19 -3.95
N SER A 68 -15.30 0.50 -5.25
CA SER A 68 -14.29 1.33 -5.92
C SER A 68 -14.24 2.74 -5.32
N ALA A 69 -15.40 3.34 -5.03
CA ALA A 69 -15.48 4.65 -4.39
C ALA A 69 -14.90 4.63 -2.96
N VAL A 70 -15.17 3.57 -2.20
CA VAL A 70 -14.62 3.37 -0.85
C VAL A 70 -13.10 3.24 -0.89
N VAL A 71 -12.57 2.35 -1.73
CA VAL A 71 -11.12 2.13 -1.85
C VAL A 71 -10.41 3.37 -2.37
N GLY A 72 -10.96 4.04 -3.39
CA GLY A 72 -10.39 5.28 -3.92
C GLY A 72 -10.33 6.40 -2.88
N CYS A 73 -11.39 6.58 -2.09
CA CYS A 73 -11.40 7.53 -0.99
C CYS A 73 -10.40 7.17 0.10
N PHE A 74 -10.34 5.90 0.50
CA PHE A 74 -9.40 5.41 1.51
C PHE A 74 -7.96 5.66 1.08
N ASN A 75 -7.58 5.19 -0.11
CA ASN A 75 -6.22 5.31 -0.64
C ASN A 75 -5.78 6.78 -0.71
N LYS A 76 -6.63 7.67 -1.25
CA LYS A 76 -6.31 9.11 -1.35
C LYS A 76 -6.07 9.75 0.02
N ARG A 77 -6.86 9.39 1.03
CA ARG A 77 -6.70 9.95 2.38
C ARG A 77 -5.50 9.36 3.11
N ALA A 78 -5.29 8.06 3.01
CA ALA A 78 -4.13 7.38 3.58
C ALA A 78 -2.82 7.94 3.00
N GLN A 79 -2.76 8.09 1.67
CA GLN A 79 -1.65 8.74 0.99
C GLN A 79 -1.38 10.14 1.54
N LYS A 80 -2.41 11.00 1.59
CA LYS A 80 -2.26 12.37 2.08
C LYS A 80 -1.76 12.41 3.53
N LEU A 81 -2.26 11.53 4.37
CA LEU A 81 -1.83 11.42 5.77
C LEU A 81 -0.36 11.03 5.87
N LEU A 82 0.06 10.02 5.11
CA LEU A 82 1.44 9.53 5.12
C LEU A 82 2.41 10.54 4.50
N GLU A 83 2.02 11.26 3.45
CA GLU A 83 2.81 12.35 2.87
C GLU A 83 3.03 13.53 3.83
N LEU A 84 2.08 13.77 4.75
CA LEU A 84 2.24 14.76 5.83
C LEU A 84 3.20 14.25 6.92
N HIS A 85 3.17 12.95 7.20
CA HIS A 85 4.04 12.34 8.20
C HIS A 85 5.48 12.15 7.72
N LEU A 86 5.66 11.69 6.49
CA LEU A 86 6.94 11.48 5.80
C LEU A 86 7.00 12.33 4.52
N PRO A 87 7.27 13.65 4.63
CA PRO A 87 7.37 14.49 3.45
C PRO A 87 8.58 14.07 2.59
N PRO A 88 8.40 13.83 1.28
CA PRO A 88 9.52 13.48 0.42
C PRO A 88 10.48 14.66 0.19
N GLY A 89 11.78 14.37 0.08
CA GLY A 89 12.82 15.28 -0.45
C GLY A 89 12.98 16.61 0.30
N PHE A 90 13.12 17.72 -0.44
CA PHE A 90 13.30 19.09 0.10
C PHE A 90 12.19 19.55 1.05
N ARG A 91 11.02 18.92 1.01
CA ARG A 91 9.91 19.20 1.94
C ARG A 91 10.25 18.75 3.37
N LYS A 92 11.05 17.68 3.53
CA LYS A 92 11.65 17.26 4.82
C LYS A 92 12.57 18.34 5.38
N TYR A 93 13.38 18.97 4.52
CA TYR A 93 14.27 20.08 4.90
C TYR A 93 13.48 21.32 5.34
N PHE A 94 12.40 21.67 4.62
CA PHE A 94 11.53 22.78 5.00
C PHE A 94 10.74 22.53 6.31
N MET A 95 10.34 21.28 6.56
CA MET A 95 9.68 20.88 7.81
C MET A 95 10.67 20.89 9.00
N TRP A 96 11.91 20.45 8.78
CA TRP A 96 13.00 20.54 9.75
C TRP A 96 13.25 22.00 10.19
N LEU A 97 13.21 22.95 9.25
CA LEU A 97 13.31 24.38 9.55
C LEU A 97 12.16 24.92 10.43
N LYS A 98 10.98 24.29 10.38
CA LYS A 98 9.75 24.71 11.09
C LYS A 98 9.49 23.96 12.40
N GLY A 99 10.47 23.21 12.91
CA GLY A 99 10.34 22.17 13.95
C GLY A 99 9.64 22.48 15.29
N ARG A 100 9.15 23.70 15.55
CA ARG A 100 8.38 24.05 16.76
C ARG A 100 6.85 23.99 16.62
N LEU A 101 6.29 23.85 15.42
CA LEU A 101 4.82 23.84 15.19
C LEU A 101 4.17 22.44 15.13
N LEU A 102 4.95 21.37 15.00
CA LEU A 102 4.47 20.01 14.64
C LEU A 102 3.99 19.14 15.81
N GLN A 103 4.35 19.46 17.06
CA GLN A 103 3.98 18.61 18.21
C GLN A 103 2.46 18.55 18.45
N LYS A 104 1.73 19.61 18.04
CA LYS A 104 0.25 19.67 18.05
C LYS A 104 -0.41 18.90 16.90
N ASP A 105 0.30 18.64 15.81
CA ASP A 105 -0.25 18.02 14.58
C ASP A 105 -0.16 16.47 14.62
N HIS A 106 0.84 15.93 15.33
CA HIS A 106 1.01 14.46 15.46
C HIS A 106 -0.18 13.75 16.10
N VAL A 107 -0.85 14.36 17.08
CA VAL A 107 -2.05 13.78 17.70
C VAL A 107 -3.19 13.70 16.68
N GLY A 108 -3.34 14.72 15.84
CA GLY A 108 -4.31 14.75 14.75
C GLY A 108 -4.04 13.68 13.69
N LEU A 109 -2.78 13.53 13.26
CA LEU A 109 -2.37 12.49 12.30
C LEU A 109 -2.62 11.07 12.83
N ILE A 110 -2.30 10.81 14.11
CA ILE A 110 -2.57 9.51 14.75
C ILE A 110 -4.08 9.22 14.75
N GLN A 111 -4.88 10.22 15.14
CA GLN A 111 -6.32 10.07 15.22
C GLN A 111 -6.94 9.86 13.83
N GLU A 112 -6.52 10.62 12.82
CA GLU A 112 -6.97 10.41 11.45
C GLU A 112 -6.56 9.02 10.93
N GLY A 113 -5.36 8.54 11.26
CA GLY A 113 -4.92 7.19 10.92
C GLY A 113 -5.82 6.12 11.53
N LYS A 114 -6.23 6.28 12.80
CA LYS A 114 -7.17 5.36 13.48
C LYS A 114 -8.55 5.39 12.83
N GLU A 115 -9.03 6.57 12.43
CA GLU A 115 -10.30 6.73 11.74
C GLU A 115 -10.30 6.07 10.36
N LEU A 116 -9.19 6.15 9.62
CA LEU A 116 -9.04 5.51 8.30
C LEU A 116 -9.06 3.99 8.39
N VAL A 117 -8.36 3.41 9.38
CA VAL A 117 -8.45 1.97 9.62
C VAL A 117 -9.88 1.56 9.98
N THR A 118 -10.52 2.31 10.89
CA THR A 118 -11.91 2.04 11.29
C THR A 118 -12.83 2.08 10.07
N TYR A 119 -12.64 3.05 9.19
CA TYR A 119 -13.34 3.16 7.91
C TYR A 119 -13.11 1.94 7.01
N ALA A 120 -11.87 1.49 6.84
CA ALA A 120 -11.54 0.30 6.07
C ALA A 120 -12.22 -0.95 6.64
N THR A 121 -12.12 -1.13 7.95
CA THR A 121 -12.67 -2.27 8.68
C THR A 121 -14.19 -2.36 8.54
N ILE A 122 -14.89 -1.26 8.84
CA ILE A 122 -16.35 -1.22 8.83
C ILE A 122 -16.89 -1.46 7.42
N ASN A 123 -16.24 -0.91 6.38
CA ASN A 123 -16.63 -1.19 4.99
C ASN A 123 -16.30 -2.61 4.55
N ALA A 124 -15.15 -3.18 4.95
CA ALA A 124 -14.82 -4.58 4.66
C ALA A 124 -15.85 -5.55 5.28
N ILE A 125 -16.24 -5.30 6.54
CA ILE A 125 -17.29 -6.07 7.21
C ILE A 125 -18.62 -5.93 6.47
N ALA A 126 -18.96 -4.72 6.01
CA ALA A 126 -20.16 -4.48 5.22
C ALA A 126 -20.16 -5.34 3.94
N VAL A 127 -19.10 -5.25 3.12
CA VAL A 127 -18.94 -6.07 1.90
C VAL A 127 -19.09 -7.56 2.21
N ARG A 128 -18.39 -8.06 3.23
CA ARG A 128 -18.49 -9.46 3.67
C ARG A 128 -19.92 -9.85 4.04
N LYS A 129 -20.63 -9.03 4.81
CA LYS A 129 -22.00 -9.32 5.25
C LYS A 129 -23.02 -9.23 4.11
N ILE A 130 -22.85 -8.33 3.12
CA ILE A 130 -23.78 -8.26 1.98
C ILE A 130 -23.57 -9.42 1.01
N LEU A 131 -22.32 -9.84 0.78
CA LEU A 131 -22.01 -11.02 -0.03
C LEU A 131 -22.52 -12.31 0.63
N LYS A 132 -22.32 -12.49 1.95
CA LYS A 132 -22.94 -13.60 2.69
C LYS A 132 -24.47 -13.59 2.60
N LYS A 133 -25.08 -12.40 2.60
CA LYS A 133 -26.53 -12.27 2.42
C LYS A 133 -26.96 -12.66 1.01
N TYR A 134 -26.18 -12.29 0.00
CA TYR A 134 -26.39 -12.71 -1.39
C TYR A 134 -26.41 -14.24 -1.46
N ASP A 135 -25.34 -14.90 -1.01
CA ASP A 135 -25.21 -16.36 -1.07
C ASP A 135 -26.35 -17.07 -0.33
N LYS A 136 -26.77 -16.52 0.82
CA LYS A 136 -27.91 -17.05 1.58
C LYS A 136 -29.25 -16.90 0.86
N ILE A 137 -29.49 -15.81 0.13
CA ILE A 137 -30.76 -15.60 -0.59
C ILE A 137 -30.81 -16.49 -1.85
N HIS A 138 -29.69 -16.66 -2.52
CA HIS A 138 -29.62 -17.32 -3.83
C HIS A 138 -29.18 -18.78 -3.74
N TYR A 139 -28.95 -19.31 -2.53
CA TYR A 139 -28.38 -20.65 -2.29
C TYR A 139 -27.16 -20.93 -3.18
N SER A 140 -26.26 -19.95 -3.29
CA SER A 140 -25.12 -19.97 -4.22
C SER A 140 -23.79 -19.68 -3.54
N LYS A 141 -22.70 -19.80 -4.30
CA LYS A 141 -21.34 -19.40 -3.90
C LYS A 141 -20.82 -18.20 -4.71
N GLN A 142 -21.68 -17.52 -5.47
CA GLN A 142 -21.25 -16.45 -6.37
C GLN A 142 -20.80 -15.20 -5.60
N GLY A 143 -21.37 -14.90 -4.44
CA GLY A 143 -20.92 -13.83 -3.55
C GLY A 143 -19.50 -14.09 -3.05
N GLN A 144 -19.19 -15.33 -2.67
CA GLN A 144 -17.83 -15.75 -2.33
C GLN A 144 -16.87 -15.67 -3.54
N ALA A 145 -17.29 -16.13 -4.71
CA ALA A 145 -16.49 -16.03 -5.94
C ALA A 145 -16.20 -14.57 -6.33
N PHE A 146 -17.20 -13.69 -6.16
CA PHE A 146 -17.04 -12.25 -6.33
C PHE A 146 -16.00 -11.68 -5.37
N LYS A 147 -15.92 -12.17 -4.12
CA LYS A 147 -14.89 -11.72 -3.18
C LYS A 147 -13.48 -11.97 -3.74
N SER A 148 -13.21 -13.17 -4.25
CA SER A 148 -11.92 -13.49 -4.90
C SER A 148 -11.68 -12.63 -6.14
N LYS A 149 -12.73 -12.34 -6.92
CA LYS A 149 -12.64 -11.42 -8.08
C LYS A 149 -12.36 -9.97 -7.66
N ALA A 150 -12.92 -9.51 -6.55
CA ALA A 150 -12.69 -8.16 -6.02
C ALA A 150 -11.21 -7.92 -5.65
N GLN A 151 -10.50 -8.98 -5.22
CA GLN A 151 -9.06 -8.94 -4.95
C GLN A 151 -8.26 -8.67 -6.22
N SER A 152 -8.53 -9.41 -7.30
CA SER A 152 -7.84 -9.22 -8.59
C SER A 152 -8.19 -7.90 -9.30
N MET A 153 -9.33 -7.32 -8.94
CA MET A 153 -9.79 -5.99 -9.39
C MET A 153 -9.25 -4.83 -8.52
N HIS A 154 -8.56 -5.09 -7.40
CA HIS A 154 -8.08 -4.08 -6.46
C HIS A 154 -9.17 -3.19 -5.84
N ILE A 155 -10.35 -3.77 -5.63
CA ILE A 155 -11.49 -3.08 -5.00
C ILE A 155 -11.81 -3.63 -3.61
N GLU A 156 -11.03 -4.60 -3.10
CA GLU A 156 -11.09 -5.03 -1.69
C GLU A 156 -10.14 -4.19 -0.83
N ILE A 157 -10.70 -3.38 0.07
CA ILE A 157 -9.95 -2.42 0.89
C ILE A 157 -8.90 -3.06 1.82
N LEU A 158 -9.12 -4.29 2.27
CA LEU A 158 -8.19 -5.01 3.15
C LEU A 158 -6.89 -5.42 2.45
N HIS A 159 -6.90 -5.46 1.12
CA HIS A 159 -5.70 -5.73 0.31
C HIS A 159 -5.10 -4.43 -0.27
N SER A 160 -5.55 -3.27 0.18
CA SER A 160 -4.92 -2.01 -0.22
C SER A 160 -3.52 -1.91 0.40
N PRO A 161 -2.48 -1.60 -0.39
CA PRO A 161 -1.13 -1.39 0.16
C PRO A 161 -1.07 -0.20 1.12
N TRP A 162 -1.99 0.76 1.00
CA TRP A 162 -2.13 1.86 1.94
C TRP A 162 -2.60 1.42 3.33
N LEU A 163 -3.34 0.30 3.43
CA LEU A 163 -3.68 -0.27 4.74
C LEU A 163 -2.44 -0.87 5.41
N CYS A 164 -1.58 -1.54 4.64
CA CYS A 164 -0.29 -2.05 5.12
C CYS A 164 0.59 -0.90 5.66
N GLU A 165 0.72 0.19 4.91
CA GLU A 165 1.45 1.39 5.37
C GLU A 165 0.83 2.01 6.63
N LEU A 166 -0.49 2.12 6.71
CA LEU A 166 -1.15 2.63 7.92
C LEU A 166 -0.90 1.72 9.13
N MET A 167 -0.89 0.40 8.94
CA MET A 167 -0.56 -0.56 9.99
C MET A 167 0.88 -0.34 10.49
N ALA A 168 1.84 -0.22 9.57
CA ALA A 168 3.23 0.05 9.92
C ALA A 168 3.40 1.42 10.62
N PHE A 169 2.77 2.47 10.10
CA PHE A 169 2.73 3.81 10.70
C PHE A 169 2.28 3.78 12.16
N HIS A 170 1.18 3.07 12.45
CA HIS A 170 0.66 2.97 13.82
C HIS A 170 1.61 2.23 14.75
N ILE A 171 2.28 1.16 14.29
CA ILE A 171 3.26 0.42 15.10
C ILE A 171 4.48 1.33 15.37
N ASN A 172 5.04 1.93 14.31
CA ASN A 172 6.16 2.87 14.39
C ASN A 172 5.90 4.00 15.40
N LEU A 173 4.66 4.50 15.48
CA LEU A 173 4.28 5.55 16.43
C LEU A 173 4.05 5.05 17.86
N LYS A 174 3.51 3.83 18.05
CA LYS A 174 3.33 3.26 19.39
C LYS A 174 4.68 3.11 20.10
N GLU A 175 5.71 2.63 19.41
CA GLU A 175 7.04 2.40 19.98
C GLU A 175 7.77 3.70 20.34
N THR A 176 7.40 4.83 19.73
CA THR A 176 8.02 6.14 20.03
C THR A 176 7.46 6.86 21.27
N LYS A 177 6.36 6.38 21.88
CA LYS A 177 5.71 7.05 23.03
C LYS A 177 5.93 6.30 24.35
N VAL A 178 6.72 6.91 25.24
CA VAL A 178 7.08 6.41 26.60
C VAL A 178 5.92 6.50 27.64
N ARG A 179 4.65 6.63 27.26
CA ARG A 179 3.54 6.67 28.26
C ARG A 179 2.29 5.92 27.80
N PRO A 180 1.96 4.78 28.44
CA PRO A 180 0.68 4.11 28.22
C PRO A 180 -0.32 4.68 29.22
N ASN A 181 -1.20 5.56 28.78
CA ASN A 181 -2.49 5.77 29.46
C ASN A 181 -3.40 6.61 28.58
N MET A 182 -4.23 5.95 27.78
CA MET A 182 -5.61 6.37 27.49
C MET A 182 -6.31 5.32 26.62
N ALA A 183 -7.45 4.83 27.13
CA ALA A 183 -8.56 4.07 26.55
C ALA A 183 -8.27 3.04 25.42
N PRO A 184 -8.82 1.82 25.49
CA PRO A 184 -8.53 0.76 24.52
C PRO A 184 -8.96 1.19 23.13
N ALA A 185 -7.97 1.40 22.25
CA ALA A 185 -8.20 1.87 20.90
C ALA A 185 -8.57 0.68 20.02
N LEU A 186 -9.46 0.90 19.04
CA LEU A 186 -9.90 -0.10 18.04
C LEU A 186 -8.77 -0.68 17.15
N PHE A 187 -7.51 -0.33 17.44
CA PHE A 187 -6.29 -0.70 16.71
C PHE A 187 -5.14 -1.10 17.66
N GLU A 188 -5.48 -1.62 18.84
CA GLU A 188 -4.49 -2.07 19.80
C GLU A 188 -3.75 -3.34 19.32
N GLY A 189 -4.40 -4.18 18.50
CA GLY A 189 -3.91 -5.50 18.08
C GLY A 189 -3.14 -5.57 16.76
N CYS A 190 -2.50 -4.49 16.30
CA CYS A 190 -1.56 -4.54 15.18
C CYS A 190 -0.16 -4.81 15.70
N SER A 191 0.51 -5.83 15.15
CA SER A 191 1.85 -6.24 15.54
C SER A 191 2.63 -6.83 14.37
N LEU A 192 3.94 -6.66 14.39
CA LEU A 192 4.86 -7.43 13.57
C LEU A 192 5.26 -8.69 14.36
N THR A 193 5.09 -9.86 13.75
CA THR A 193 5.47 -11.14 14.34
C THR A 193 6.45 -11.87 13.43
N PHE A 194 7.26 -12.74 14.02
CA PHE A 194 8.16 -13.63 13.29
C PHE A 194 7.75 -15.06 13.62
N ASP A 195 7.58 -15.90 12.60
CA ASP A 195 7.32 -17.33 12.81
C ASP A 195 8.60 -18.10 13.20
N ASP A 196 8.46 -19.41 13.40
CA ASP A 196 9.59 -20.29 13.77
C ASP A 196 10.71 -20.29 12.72
N ASP A 197 10.37 -20.05 11.45
CA ASP A 197 11.29 -19.88 10.32
C ASP A 197 11.87 -18.46 10.23
N HIS A 198 11.61 -17.60 11.22
CA HIS A 198 11.99 -16.18 11.26
C HIS A 198 11.39 -15.35 10.10
N LYS A 199 10.28 -15.80 9.51
CA LYS A 199 9.57 -15.05 8.47
C LYS A 199 8.67 -13.98 9.10
N PRO A 200 8.81 -12.72 8.70
CA PRO A 200 8.00 -11.65 9.24
C PRO A 200 6.60 -11.67 8.67
N SER A 201 5.60 -11.51 9.53
CA SER A 201 4.22 -11.25 9.15
C SER A 201 3.67 -10.03 9.89
N LEU A 202 2.95 -9.20 9.15
CA LEU A 202 2.25 -8.05 9.71
C LEU A 202 0.79 -8.44 9.96
N SER A 203 0.46 -8.58 11.24
CA SER A 203 -0.85 -9.04 11.69
C SER A 203 -1.65 -7.89 12.30
N CYS A 204 -2.97 -7.89 12.10
CA CYS A 204 -3.87 -6.98 12.79
C CYS A 204 -5.23 -7.61 13.08
N GLU A 205 -5.65 -7.52 14.34
CA GLU A 205 -7.01 -7.89 14.74
C GLU A 205 -7.97 -6.70 14.58
N LEU A 206 -8.89 -6.84 13.63
CA LEU A 206 -9.94 -5.88 13.34
C LEU A 206 -11.28 -6.32 13.95
N LEU A 207 -12.25 -5.39 14.00
CA LEU A 207 -13.61 -5.64 14.51
C LEU A 207 -14.27 -6.91 13.94
N ASP A 208 -15.14 -7.54 14.74
CA ASP A 208 -15.82 -8.81 14.42
C ASP A 208 -14.83 -9.99 14.15
N SER A 209 -13.67 -10.01 14.83
CA SER A 209 -12.63 -11.06 14.73
C SER A 209 -12.08 -11.25 13.32
N ILE A 210 -11.98 -10.18 12.55
CA ILE A 210 -11.29 -10.21 11.26
C ILE A 210 -9.79 -10.09 11.54
N LYS A 211 -9.05 -11.18 11.38
CA LYS A 211 -7.59 -11.16 11.37
C LYS A 211 -7.12 -10.85 9.95
N LEU A 212 -6.36 -9.77 9.82
CA LEU A 212 -5.55 -9.51 8.63
C LEU A 212 -4.13 -9.99 8.93
N ASP A 213 -3.54 -10.72 8.01
CA ASP A 213 -2.18 -11.22 8.11
C ASP A 213 -1.51 -11.04 6.75
N ILE A 214 -0.40 -10.32 6.74
CA ILE A 214 0.36 -9.98 5.52
C ILE A 214 1.73 -10.60 5.66
N ASP A 215 2.02 -11.58 4.82
CA ASP A 215 3.36 -12.14 4.68
C ASP A 215 4.31 -11.09 4.10
N LEU A 216 5.41 -10.83 4.80
CA LEU A 216 6.44 -9.88 4.42
C LEU A 216 7.69 -10.58 3.84
N THR A 217 7.52 -11.80 3.34
CA THR A 217 8.54 -12.55 2.61
C THR A 217 8.47 -12.21 1.13
N CYS A 218 9.60 -11.86 0.53
CA CYS A 218 9.68 -11.64 -0.90
C CYS A 218 9.67 -12.97 -1.64
N SER A 219 8.66 -13.23 -2.48
CA SER A 219 8.57 -14.48 -3.25
C SER A 219 9.64 -14.68 -4.33
N ILE A 220 10.53 -13.71 -4.56
CA ILE A 220 11.66 -13.84 -5.50
C ILE A 220 12.93 -14.29 -4.77
N CYS A 221 13.37 -13.55 -3.74
CA CYS A 221 14.58 -13.92 -2.99
C CYS A 221 14.32 -14.83 -1.80
N LEU A 222 13.04 -15.05 -1.45
CA LEU A 222 12.57 -15.87 -0.32
C LEU A 222 13.00 -15.36 1.06
N ASP A 223 13.57 -14.16 1.13
CA ASP A 223 13.93 -13.46 2.37
C ASP A 223 12.87 -12.43 2.76
N THR A 224 13.02 -11.84 3.96
CA THR A 224 12.27 -10.65 4.37
C THR A 224 12.39 -9.54 3.33
N VAL A 225 11.26 -8.97 2.92
CA VAL A 225 11.19 -7.85 1.97
C VAL A 225 12.09 -6.69 2.41
N PHE A 226 12.97 -6.25 1.51
CA PHE A 226 13.91 -5.15 1.73
C PHE A 226 13.64 -4.05 0.69
N ASP A 227 13.58 -2.79 1.13
CA ASP A 227 13.07 -1.70 0.30
C ASP A 227 11.70 -2.07 -0.35
N PRO A 228 10.70 -2.38 0.49
CA PRO A 228 9.46 -2.99 0.03
C PRO A 228 8.69 -2.11 -0.95
N VAL A 229 8.30 -2.70 -2.07
CA VAL A 229 7.40 -2.11 -3.05
C VAL A 229 6.17 -2.98 -3.22
N SER A 230 4.99 -2.36 -3.20
CA SER A 230 3.76 -3.01 -3.62
C SER A 230 3.49 -2.68 -5.08
N LEU A 231 3.36 -3.70 -5.92
CA LEU A 231 2.89 -3.54 -7.30
C LEU A 231 1.43 -3.09 -7.29
N THR A 232 0.92 -2.56 -8.41
CA THR A 232 -0.52 -2.20 -8.50
C THR A 232 -1.44 -3.40 -8.31
N CYS A 233 -0.91 -4.62 -8.44
CA CYS A 233 -1.62 -5.84 -8.11
C CYS A 233 -1.74 -6.17 -6.61
N GLY A 234 -1.13 -5.39 -5.72
CA GLY A 234 -1.13 -5.57 -4.27
C GLY A 234 0.03 -6.43 -3.73
N HIS A 235 0.67 -7.25 -4.56
CA HIS A 235 1.82 -8.07 -4.15
C HIS A 235 3.04 -7.23 -3.82
N ILE A 236 3.74 -7.62 -2.74
CA ILE A 236 4.88 -6.91 -2.18
C ILE A 236 6.17 -7.67 -2.51
N PHE A 237 7.20 -6.94 -2.96
CA PHE A 237 8.53 -7.48 -3.27
C PHE A 237 9.62 -6.52 -2.78
N CYS A 238 10.86 -6.99 -2.73
CA CYS A 238 12.01 -6.08 -2.64
C CYS A 238 12.09 -5.21 -3.90
N TYR A 239 12.50 -3.94 -3.78
CA TYR A 239 12.64 -3.03 -4.93
C TYR A 239 13.52 -3.63 -6.05
N MET A 240 14.70 -4.16 -5.69
CA MET A 240 15.62 -4.76 -6.66
C MET A 240 15.04 -6.02 -7.31
N CYS A 241 14.32 -6.84 -6.55
CA CYS A 241 13.63 -8.03 -7.06
C CYS A 241 12.53 -7.64 -8.05
N ALA A 242 11.74 -6.61 -7.73
CA ALA A 242 10.72 -6.09 -8.64
C ALA A 242 11.34 -5.52 -9.93
N CYS A 243 12.47 -4.81 -9.85
CA CYS A 243 13.17 -4.27 -11.02
C CYS A 243 13.67 -5.38 -11.93
N SER A 244 14.32 -6.39 -11.35
CA SER A 244 14.78 -7.58 -12.08
C SER A 244 13.61 -8.31 -12.77
N ALA A 245 12.51 -8.53 -12.05
CA ALA A 245 11.32 -9.18 -12.61
C ALA A 245 10.62 -8.36 -13.70
N ALA A 246 10.78 -7.04 -13.69
CA ALA A 246 10.27 -6.14 -14.72
C ALA A 246 11.27 -5.92 -15.88
N SER A 247 12.42 -6.60 -15.88
CA SER A 247 13.48 -6.43 -16.86
C SER A 247 13.97 -4.97 -16.97
N VAL A 248 13.98 -4.23 -15.85
CA VAL A 248 14.48 -2.84 -15.79
C VAL A 248 15.64 -2.72 -14.81
N THR A 249 16.53 -1.77 -15.06
CA THR A 249 17.55 -1.43 -14.08
C THR A 249 16.94 -0.64 -12.93
N ILE A 250 17.60 -0.67 -11.77
CA ILE A 250 17.22 0.19 -10.64
C ILE A 250 17.30 1.69 -10.95
N VAL A 251 18.06 2.08 -11.98
CA VAL A 251 18.27 3.48 -12.42
C VAL A 251 17.06 3.96 -13.21
N ASP A 252 16.58 3.11 -14.13
CA ASP A 252 15.35 3.36 -14.89
C ASP A 252 14.12 3.31 -13.96
N GLY A 253 14.14 2.36 -13.03
CA GLY A 253 13.09 2.11 -12.06
C GLY A 253 11.85 1.46 -12.66
N LEU A 254 10.91 1.08 -11.79
CA LEU A 254 9.73 0.28 -12.15
C LEU A 254 8.77 0.98 -13.14
N LYS A 255 8.87 2.31 -13.28
CA LYS A 255 8.07 3.07 -14.23
C LYS A 255 8.48 2.84 -15.69
N ALA A 256 9.72 2.42 -15.92
CA ALA A 256 10.22 2.11 -17.25
C ALA A 256 9.83 0.70 -17.73
N ALA A 257 9.17 -0.09 -16.87
CA ALA A 257 8.79 -1.46 -17.20
C ALA A 257 7.79 -1.49 -18.36
N GLU A 258 7.99 -2.42 -19.29
CA GLU A 258 7.04 -2.58 -20.39
C GLU A 258 5.67 -3.06 -19.88
N PRO A 259 4.54 -2.60 -20.47
CA PRO A 259 3.20 -3.02 -20.04
C PRO A 259 2.95 -4.53 -20.13
N LYS A 260 3.73 -5.26 -20.94
CA LYS A 260 3.65 -6.73 -21.09
C LYS A 260 4.20 -7.48 -19.88
N GLU A 261 5.06 -6.85 -19.07
CA GLU A 261 5.70 -7.48 -17.93
C GLU A 261 4.68 -7.82 -16.85
N LYS A 262 4.85 -9.01 -16.24
CA LYS A 262 3.85 -9.65 -15.40
C LYS A 262 4.32 -9.78 -13.96
N CYS A 263 3.40 -9.61 -13.01
CA CYS A 263 3.66 -9.95 -11.62
C CYS A 263 4.13 -11.42 -11.49
N PRO A 264 5.24 -11.70 -10.78
CA PRO A 264 5.71 -13.06 -10.53
C PRO A 264 4.70 -13.97 -9.81
N LEU A 265 3.86 -13.37 -8.95
CA LEU A 265 2.88 -14.10 -8.14
C LEU A 265 1.55 -14.33 -8.86
N CYS A 266 0.90 -13.27 -9.35
CA CYS A 266 -0.43 -13.39 -9.97
C CYS A 266 -0.45 -13.33 -11.49
N ARG A 267 0.71 -13.15 -12.14
CA ARG A 267 0.87 -13.13 -13.60
C ARG A 267 0.08 -12.02 -14.33
N LYS A 268 -0.46 -11.05 -13.60
CA LYS A 268 -1.14 -9.88 -14.16
C LYS A 268 -0.10 -8.95 -14.80
N ALA A 269 -0.36 -8.55 -16.05
CA ALA A 269 0.49 -7.63 -16.80
C ALA A 269 0.24 -6.16 -16.41
N GLY A 270 1.21 -5.28 -16.67
CA GLY A 270 1.06 -3.83 -16.50
C GLY A 270 0.97 -3.39 -15.05
N VAL A 271 1.65 -4.11 -14.14
CA VAL A 271 1.51 -3.90 -12.69
C VAL A 271 2.60 -3.01 -12.06
N TYR A 272 3.59 -2.61 -12.85
CA TYR A 272 4.81 -1.94 -12.37
C TYR A 272 4.77 -0.41 -12.41
N GLU A 273 4.11 0.19 -13.42
CA GLU A 273 4.09 1.65 -13.66
C GLU A 273 3.58 2.47 -12.45
N GLY A 274 2.67 1.89 -11.66
CA GLY A 274 2.10 2.50 -10.46
C GLY A 274 2.57 1.88 -9.14
N ALA A 275 3.71 1.19 -9.12
CA ALA A 275 4.21 0.56 -7.90
C ALA A 275 4.45 1.59 -6.79
N LEU A 276 4.01 1.24 -5.57
CA LEU A 276 4.10 2.07 -4.38
C LEU A 276 5.26 1.59 -3.50
N HIS A 277 6.17 2.50 -3.15
CA HIS A 277 7.15 2.24 -2.08
C HIS A 277 6.46 2.30 -0.72
N LEU A 278 6.70 1.29 0.11
CA LEU A 278 6.11 1.14 1.43
C LEU A 278 7.11 1.66 2.48
N GLU A 279 7.16 2.98 2.67
CA GLU A 279 8.18 3.65 3.48
C GLU A 279 8.00 3.39 4.98
N GLU A 280 6.77 3.38 5.48
CA GLU A 280 6.49 3.05 6.88
C GLU A 280 6.84 1.60 7.19
N LEU A 281 6.50 0.70 6.27
CA LEU A 281 6.88 -0.71 6.38
C LEU A 281 8.40 -0.88 6.36
N ASN A 282 9.10 -0.15 5.49
CA ASN A 282 10.55 -0.13 5.42
C ASN A 282 11.18 0.33 6.75
N ILE A 283 10.65 1.39 7.36
CA ILE A 283 11.09 1.88 8.67
C ILE A 283 10.84 0.82 9.75
N LEU A 284 9.64 0.24 9.77
CA LEU A 284 9.28 -0.79 10.75
C LEU A 284 10.24 -1.98 10.68
N LEU A 285 10.42 -2.55 9.49
CA LEU A 285 11.33 -3.68 9.29
C LEU A 285 12.77 -3.34 9.67
N SER A 286 13.26 -2.16 9.31
CA SER A 286 14.63 -1.74 9.64
C SER A 286 14.91 -1.72 11.14
N ARG A 287 13.90 -1.42 11.96
CA ARG A 287 14.00 -1.40 13.43
C ARG A 287 13.83 -2.79 14.02
N SER A 288 12.91 -3.58 13.49
CA SER A 288 12.57 -4.89 14.03
C SER A 288 13.60 -5.98 13.72
N CYS A 289 14.37 -5.88 12.63
CA CYS A 289 15.41 -6.85 12.25
C CYS A 289 16.77 -6.21 11.92
N GLN A 290 17.28 -5.37 12.83
CA GLN A 290 18.46 -4.51 12.62
C GLN A 290 19.68 -5.22 12.02
N LYS A 291 20.10 -6.37 12.56
CA LYS A 291 21.29 -7.09 12.08
C LYS A 291 21.14 -7.59 10.64
N TYR A 292 20.00 -8.19 10.31
CA TYR A 292 19.68 -8.60 8.94
C TYR A 292 19.64 -7.38 8.02
N TRP A 293 19.00 -6.30 8.49
CA TRP A 293 18.82 -5.08 7.72
C TRP A 293 20.13 -4.40 7.35
N GLU A 294 21.05 -4.28 8.31
CA GLU A 294 22.40 -3.72 8.10
C GLU A 294 23.20 -4.54 7.08
N GLN A 295 23.17 -5.87 7.21
CA GLN A 295 23.85 -6.77 6.26
C GLN A 295 23.24 -6.65 4.86
N ARG A 296 21.91 -6.68 4.74
CA ARG A 296 21.22 -6.57 3.46
C ARG A 296 21.46 -5.23 2.79
N LEU A 297 21.50 -4.14 3.57
CA LEU A 297 21.80 -2.80 3.07
C LEU A 297 23.20 -2.71 2.44
N GLN A 298 24.23 -3.29 3.07
CA GLN A 298 25.59 -3.28 2.50
C GLN A 298 25.66 -4.06 1.19
N THR A 299 25.07 -5.26 1.15
CA THR A 299 25.06 -6.10 -0.05
C THR A 299 24.32 -5.43 -1.19
N GLU A 300 23.11 -4.91 -0.96
CA GLU A 300 22.36 -4.20 -2.00
C GLU A 300 23.02 -2.89 -2.40
N ARG A 301 23.72 -2.17 -1.51
CA ARG A 301 24.46 -0.96 -1.88
C ARG A 301 25.53 -1.24 -2.93
N ILE A 302 26.32 -2.29 -2.73
CA ILE A 302 27.37 -2.71 -3.68
C ILE A 302 26.74 -3.02 -5.03
N GLU A 303 25.66 -3.80 -5.02
CA GLU A 303 24.96 -4.21 -6.24
C GLU A 303 24.31 -3.02 -6.96
N ARG A 304 23.71 -2.07 -6.21
CA ARG A 304 23.12 -0.85 -6.78
C ARG A 304 24.18 0.02 -7.45
N VAL A 305 25.35 0.17 -6.82
CA VAL A 305 26.47 0.91 -7.42
C VAL A 305 26.98 0.20 -8.69
N ARG A 306 27.05 -1.14 -8.69
CA ARG A 306 27.45 -1.93 -9.86
C ARG A 306 26.48 -1.70 -11.04
N GLN A 307 25.18 -1.88 -10.83
CA GLN A 307 24.17 -1.67 -11.88
C GLN A 307 24.15 -0.24 -12.40
N ALA A 308 24.32 0.76 -11.52
CA ALA A 308 24.41 2.15 -11.94
C ALA A 308 25.63 2.39 -12.85
N LYS A 309 26.81 1.85 -12.49
CA LYS A 309 28.01 1.95 -13.32
C LYS A 309 27.82 1.33 -14.70
N GLU A 310 27.22 0.15 -14.76
CA GLU A 310 26.94 -0.57 -16.01
C GLU A 310 25.96 0.18 -16.91
N HIS A 311 24.86 0.65 -16.33
CA HIS A 311 23.87 1.46 -17.04
C HIS A 311 24.52 2.71 -17.67
N TRP A 312 25.35 3.43 -16.92
CA TRP A 312 26.02 4.62 -17.44
C TRP A 312 27.16 4.31 -18.40
N ALA A 313 27.87 3.19 -18.24
CA ALA A 313 28.90 2.79 -19.20
C ALA A 313 28.31 2.55 -20.60
N ILE A 314 27.11 1.95 -20.68
CA ILE A 314 26.37 1.74 -21.93
C ILE A 314 25.85 3.06 -22.50
N SER A 315 25.35 3.97 -21.66
CA SER A 315 24.85 5.28 -22.11
C SER A 315 25.98 6.23 -22.56
N VAL A 316 27.16 6.16 -21.96
CA VAL A 316 28.32 7.00 -22.28
C VAL A 316 29.07 6.51 -23.52
N SER A 317 29.08 5.22 -23.84
CA SER A 317 29.63 4.74 -25.12
C SER A 317 28.86 5.28 -26.33
N SER A 318 27.63 5.76 -26.13
CA SER A 318 26.78 6.39 -27.14
C SER A 318 26.92 7.93 -27.22
N ILE A 319 27.60 8.60 -26.27
CA ILE A 319 27.75 10.07 -26.22
C ILE A 319 29.23 10.44 -26.02
N HIS A 320 29.83 11.13 -27.00
CA HIS A 320 31.26 11.52 -27.00
C HIS A 320 31.80 12.04 -25.64
N GLY A 321 32.51 11.17 -24.92
CA GLY A 321 33.91 11.33 -24.53
C GLY A 321 34.29 12.21 -23.33
N CYS A 322 33.66 13.36 -23.05
CA CYS A 322 34.31 14.35 -22.17
C CYS A 322 33.62 14.66 -20.83
N LEU A 323 32.31 14.45 -20.70
CA LEU A 323 31.57 14.76 -19.45
C LEU A 323 31.53 13.59 -18.46
N ALA A 324 31.71 12.35 -18.93
CA ALA A 324 31.54 11.15 -18.13
C ALA A 324 32.64 10.96 -17.05
N GLN A 325 33.90 11.28 -17.36
CA GLN A 325 35.01 11.14 -16.40
C GLN A 325 34.83 12.04 -15.16
N ASN A 326 34.25 13.24 -15.31
CA ASN A 326 33.95 14.12 -14.19
C ASN A 326 32.78 13.61 -13.33
N PHE A 327 31.77 12.97 -13.93
CA PHE A 327 30.63 12.38 -13.22
C PHE A 327 31.01 11.14 -12.42
N PHE A 328 31.84 10.25 -12.99
CA PHE A 328 32.38 9.09 -12.26
C PHE A 328 33.31 9.50 -11.11
N SER A 329 34.04 10.62 -11.24
CA SER A 329 34.83 11.17 -10.12
C SER A 329 33.97 11.71 -8.97
N MET A 330 32.75 12.18 -9.27
CA MET A 330 31.78 12.70 -8.29
C MET A 330 31.06 11.61 -7.49
N LEU A 331 30.94 10.40 -8.06
CA LEU A 331 30.38 9.22 -7.38
C LEU A 331 31.38 8.55 -6.43
N SER A 332 32.65 8.98 -6.41
CA SER A 332 33.59 8.67 -5.32
C SER A 332 33.40 9.69 -4.19
N LEU A 333 33.06 9.19 -2.99
CA LEU A 333 32.48 9.96 -1.88
C LEU A 333 33.36 11.07 -1.26
N ASP A 334 34.62 11.25 -1.64
CA ASP A 334 35.54 12.18 -0.94
C ASP A 334 35.54 13.64 -1.44
N ARG A 335 34.97 13.92 -2.62
CA ARG A 335 34.99 15.29 -3.19
C ARG A 335 33.66 16.05 -3.17
N PHE A 336 32.53 15.35 -3.05
CA PHE A 336 31.22 16.02 -3.03
C PHE A 336 30.97 16.82 -1.73
N ARG A 337 31.50 16.35 -0.59
CA ARG A 337 31.38 17.03 0.72
C ARG A 337 32.09 18.38 0.77
N ARG A 338 33.08 18.64 -0.11
CA ARG A 338 33.89 19.87 -0.13
C ARG A 338 33.37 21.00 -1.03
N ARG A 339 32.36 20.78 -1.88
CA ARG A 339 31.91 21.79 -2.88
C ARG A 339 30.46 22.25 -2.77
N GLN A 340 29.75 21.96 -1.68
CA GLN A 340 28.39 22.52 -1.45
C GLN A 340 28.35 24.06 -1.33
N HIS A 341 29.49 24.75 -1.21
CA HIS A 341 29.54 26.22 -1.16
C HIS A 341 29.63 26.92 -2.51
N ALA A 342 29.70 26.19 -3.63
CA ALA A 342 29.72 26.82 -4.94
C ALA A 342 29.08 25.90 -5.96
N VAL A 343 27.85 26.21 -6.36
CA VAL A 343 27.30 26.19 -7.74
C VAL A 343 25.77 26.19 -7.63
N ASN A 344 25.15 27.19 -8.27
CA ASN A 344 23.72 27.36 -8.40
C ASN A 344 23.21 26.37 -9.48
N LEU A 345 22.73 25.18 -9.08
CA LEU A 345 22.33 24.07 -9.96
C LEU A 345 20.83 24.11 -10.34
N SER A 346 20.30 25.26 -10.75
CA SER A 346 18.91 25.39 -11.20
C SER A 346 18.70 25.15 -12.70
N HIS A 347 19.73 24.69 -13.43
CA HIS A 347 19.70 24.58 -14.90
C HIS A 347 20.34 23.29 -15.46
N PHE A 348 20.20 22.14 -14.76
CA PHE A 348 20.66 20.85 -15.29
C PHE A 348 19.50 19.86 -15.46
N PRO A 349 19.32 19.25 -16.66
CA PRO A 349 18.35 18.16 -16.90
C PRO A 349 18.59 16.89 -16.06
N LEU A 350 19.69 16.82 -15.32
CA LEU A 350 20.11 15.72 -14.46
C LEU A 350 19.59 15.80 -13.02
N PHE A 351 18.81 16.82 -12.65
CA PHE A 351 18.38 17.04 -11.26
C PHE A 351 17.48 15.92 -10.71
N ASP A 352 16.54 15.42 -11.52
CA ASP A 352 15.68 14.29 -11.13
C ASP A 352 16.43 12.95 -11.13
N CYS A 353 17.45 12.83 -11.98
CA CYS A 353 18.30 11.64 -12.12
C CYS A 353 19.27 11.50 -10.94
N VAL A 354 19.93 12.59 -10.55
CA VAL A 354 20.70 12.65 -9.31
C VAL A 354 19.77 12.41 -8.13
N ASN A 355 18.54 12.93 -8.08
CA ASN A 355 17.61 12.64 -6.99
C ASN A 355 17.19 11.17 -6.88
N ASN A 356 17.07 10.40 -7.97
CA ASN A 356 16.74 8.96 -7.90
C ASN A 356 17.95 8.12 -7.48
N VAL A 357 19.13 8.42 -8.02
CA VAL A 357 20.40 7.81 -7.58
C VAL A 357 20.72 8.22 -6.13
N PHE A 358 20.45 9.45 -5.72
CA PHE A 358 20.63 9.97 -4.36
C PHE A 358 19.51 9.47 -3.42
N ARG A 359 18.27 9.24 -3.85
CA ARG A 359 17.28 8.50 -3.03
C ARG A 359 17.71 7.04 -2.83
N SER A 360 18.31 6.42 -3.84
CA SER A 360 18.81 5.05 -3.78
C SER A 360 20.12 4.92 -2.97
N LEU A 361 20.99 5.95 -3.02
CA LEU A 361 22.29 5.99 -2.33
C LEU A 361 22.25 6.69 -0.96
N ASN A 362 21.27 7.56 -0.70
CA ASN A 362 21.21 8.46 0.45
C ASN A 362 19.98 8.18 1.35
N LYS A 363 19.56 6.91 1.40
CA LYS A 363 18.81 6.39 2.57
C LYS A 363 19.63 6.46 3.88
N ASP A 364 20.88 6.93 3.80
CA ASP A 364 21.80 7.30 4.88
C ASP A 364 21.28 8.43 5.82
N HIS A 365 20.05 8.95 5.68
CA HIS A 365 19.47 9.98 6.57
C HIS A 365 18.09 9.64 7.18
N VAL A 366 17.75 8.35 7.29
CA VAL A 366 16.62 7.89 8.13
C VAL A 366 17.09 7.33 9.49
N CYS A 367 18.38 7.06 9.66
CA CYS A 367 18.96 6.73 10.97
C CYS A 367 20.21 7.58 11.20
N VAL A 368 20.08 8.59 12.06
CA VAL A 368 21.03 9.06 13.10
C VAL A 368 20.53 10.44 13.52
N HIS A 369 20.29 10.60 14.83
CA HIS A 369 19.62 11.70 15.55
C HIS A 369 18.09 11.59 15.69
N VAL A 370 17.68 10.69 16.59
CA VAL A 370 16.81 11.09 17.71
C VAL A 370 17.70 11.34 18.90
#